data_AF-A0A1J4WYE6-F1
#
_entry.id   AF-A0A1J4WYE6-F1
#
_cell.length_a   1.000
_cell.length_b   1.000
_cell.length_c   1.000
_cell.angle_alpha   90.00
_cell.angle_beta   90.00
_cell.angle_gamma   90.00
#
_symmetry.space_group_name_H-M   'P 1'
#
loop_
_entity.id
_entity.type
_entity.pdbx_description
1 polymer ?
#
loop_
_entity_poly.entity_id
_entity_poly.type
_entity_poly.pdbx_seq_one_letter_code
_entity_poly.pdbx_strand_id
1 'polypeptide(L)'
;MERLRVPAALAVVAIALCGLLVAASLWTAHEIAATPAPTHVAVTPEGELAILVGNRLFIGREQLRAIVDLAPMGADTDPGGIHFLPSGELLLHQRQATPWWHRWRLPSGNNVAPGNGSLARCDLPVHTCRAFAPNVALPDAPLWFENDPHDEILYLSSPEAWYIAAIDGTGHVTPLQDQTPFVEATLHRQGGMLLDPHLDTRFPLPLTIAEEGDPSLETIHTRHHREGSNVIWILRAVQTDAARWVLTKGEGMRGGPVLRLERNGNRLSMLELPQRSDPVDLTLYDDQIVVVDAGLRRVARFDLDGHRLPDLNWPELDARLSQARERAETLNERAEKIPLGFVVLMLGLMVWGARQATHGRGNEASTSNREGAPAPGRNRVLWVAVATLAGLVVVAGLLLLAVQDLHIEIMSPLGVAMGLVLLLGLLLFAWMTTLQGTPSRPPTPAPQQPAPLPDLDDPNIAWIQTNPTVQRLRETLLVTLLLAAAGLPWLWRHFIGDPMPDETNAFLMLSLTGALMPFFLGNRHRHRIGIKGNTILLDQGKKNAASPLRQIRFNGSSIQVDNLHTQLGQYNAHDIDRHLRPKLSLAIWVPYWELQKLWWRDEGLWLTVGLIVVVIAGIKLI
;
A
#
# COMPACT_ATOMS: atom_id res chain seq x y z
N MET A 1 10.63 3.85 40.57
CA MET A 1 9.75 3.86 39.38
C MET A 1 9.16 2.47 39.07
N GLU A 2 7.86 2.30 39.29
CA GLU A 2 7.07 1.31 38.54
C GLU A 2 7.26 1.63 37.04
N ARG A 3 7.77 0.66 36.26
CA ARG A 3 7.91 0.82 34.80
C ARG A 3 6.55 1.27 34.25
N LEU A 4 6.53 2.22 33.30
CA LEU A 4 5.38 2.40 32.41
C LEU A 4 5.19 1.06 31.69
N ARG A 5 4.43 0.16 32.31
CA ARG A 5 3.93 -1.03 31.65
C ARG A 5 2.79 -0.49 30.81
N VAL A 6 3.11 -0.07 29.59
CA VAL A 6 2.09 -0.14 28.54
C VAL A 6 1.60 -1.58 28.61
N PRO A 7 0.35 -1.83 29.03
CA PRO A 7 -0.13 -3.19 29.13
C PRO A 7 0.08 -3.80 27.76
N ALA A 8 0.70 -4.98 27.65
CA ALA A 8 0.87 -5.65 26.37
C ALA A 8 -0.46 -5.68 25.60
N ALA A 9 -1.57 -5.83 26.33
CA ALA A 9 -2.93 -5.70 25.84
C ALA A 9 -3.23 -4.40 25.06
N LEU A 10 -2.73 -3.23 25.49
CA LEU A 10 -2.99 -1.96 24.78
C LEU A 10 -2.19 -1.88 23.47
N ALA A 11 -0.91 -2.28 23.48
CA ALA A 11 -0.11 -2.33 22.26
C ALA A 11 -0.74 -3.28 21.23
N VAL A 12 -1.20 -4.43 21.71
CA VAL A 12 -1.96 -5.41 20.96
C VAL A 12 -3.24 -4.82 20.35
N VAL A 13 -4.05 -4.12 21.15
CA VAL A 13 -5.27 -3.45 20.67
C VAL A 13 -4.95 -2.39 19.62
N ALA A 14 -3.91 -1.58 19.82
CA ALA A 14 -3.48 -0.59 18.85
C ALA A 14 -3.08 -1.23 17.52
N ILE A 15 -2.29 -2.31 17.56
CA ILE A 15 -1.88 -3.05 16.36
C ILE A 15 -3.10 -3.65 15.64
N ALA A 16 -4.02 -4.26 16.39
CA ALA A 16 -5.25 -4.82 15.82
C ALA A 16 -6.10 -3.74 15.14
N LEU A 17 -6.28 -2.57 15.78
CA LEU A 17 -7.00 -1.44 15.21
C LEU A 17 -6.32 -0.90 13.95
N CYS A 18 -4.99 -0.76 13.95
CA CYS A 18 -4.24 -0.37 12.75
C CYS A 18 -4.43 -1.39 11.61
N GLY A 19 -4.33 -2.69 11.91
CA GLY A 19 -4.56 -3.76 10.95
C GLY A 19 -5.97 -3.72 10.37
N LEU A 20 -6.98 -3.51 11.21
CA LEU A 20 -8.38 -3.34 10.78
C LEU A 20 -8.58 -2.13 9.88
N LEU A 21 -7.95 -0.99 10.18
CA LEU A 21 -8.04 0.20 9.32
C LEU A 21 -7.37 -0.01 7.95
N VAL A 22 -6.24 -0.73 7.90
CA VAL A 22 -5.61 -1.11 6.62
C VAL A 22 -6.50 -2.08 5.84
N ALA A 23 -7.01 -3.12 6.50
CA ALA A 23 -7.93 -4.07 5.89
C ALA A 23 -9.20 -3.39 5.36
N ALA A 24 -9.76 -2.44 6.12
CA ALA A 24 -10.90 -1.64 5.69
C ALA A 24 -10.57 -0.80 4.45
N SER A 25 -9.37 -0.21 4.38
CA SER A 25 -8.92 0.57 3.22
C SER A 25 -8.82 -0.30 1.96
N LEU A 26 -8.20 -1.48 2.08
CA LEU A 26 -8.09 -2.44 0.97
C LEU A 26 -9.45 -2.97 0.55
N TRP A 27 -10.32 -3.25 1.52
CA TRP A 27 -11.69 -3.68 1.26
C TRP A 27 -12.50 -2.59 0.55
N THR A 28 -12.43 -1.32 0.97
CA THR A 28 -13.13 -0.23 0.27
C THR A 28 -12.65 -0.07 -1.16
N ALA A 29 -11.33 -0.16 -1.40
CA ALA A 29 -10.77 -0.11 -2.76
C ALA A 29 -11.28 -1.27 -3.62
N HIS A 30 -11.35 -2.48 -3.06
CA HIS A 30 -11.93 -3.64 -3.72
C HIS A 30 -13.39 -3.41 -4.10
N GLU A 31 -14.21 -2.97 -3.14
CA GLU A 31 -15.64 -2.77 -3.35
C GLU A 31 -15.90 -1.69 -4.41
N ILE A 32 -15.10 -0.61 -4.42
CA ILE A 32 -15.18 0.44 -5.46
C ILE A 32 -14.88 -0.18 -6.83
N ALA A 33 -13.80 -0.96 -6.95
CA ALA A 33 -13.45 -1.62 -8.21
C ALA A 33 -14.48 -2.68 -8.65
N ALA A 34 -15.19 -3.30 -7.69
CA ALA A 34 -16.24 -4.28 -7.95
C ALA A 34 -17.59 -3.66 -8.28
N THR A 35 -17.78 -2.35 -8.03
CA THR A 35 -19.02 -1.69 -8.47
C THR A 35 -19.09 -1.69 -9.99
N PRO A 36 -20.27 -1.99 -10.58
CA PRO A 36 -20.42 -1.99 -12.04
C PRO A 36 -20.04 -0.64 -12.64
N ALA A 37 -19.14 -0.69 -13.63
CA ALA A 37 -18.69 0.47 -14.39
C ALA A 37 -18.72 0.11 -15.88
N PRO A 38 -18.89 1.10 -16.78
CA PRO A 38 -18.79 0.84 -18.21
C PRO A 38 -17.33 0.56 -18.55
N THR A 39 -17.04 -0.62 -19.09
CA THR A 39 -15.67 -1.08 -19.35
C THR A 39 -15.32 -1.15 -20.82
N HIS A 40 -16.31 -1.33 -21.69
CA HIS A 40 -16.13 -1.39 -23.14
C HIS A 40 -17.23 -0.68 -23.89
N VAL A 41 -16.87 -0.15 -25.06
CA VAL A 41 -17.81 0.42 -26.02
C VAL A 41 -17.46 -0.02 -27.44
N ALA A 42 -18.45 -0.53 -28.16
CA ALA A 42 -18.29 -0.99 -29.53
C ALA A 42 -19.50 -0.59 -30.38
N VAL A 43 -19.35 -0.69 -31.70
CA VAL A 43 -20.45 -0.54 -32.65
C VAL A 43 -20.76 -1.91 -33.24
N THR A 44 -22.03 -2.31 -33.23
CA THR A 44 -22.48 -3.56 -33.85
C THR A 44 -22.45 -3.44 -35.37
N PRO A 45 -22.47 -4.55 -36.14
CA PRO A 45 -22.50 -4.49 -37.60
C PRO A 45 -23.76 -3.79 -38.14
N GLU A 46 -24.84 -3.75 -37.36
CA GLU A 46 -26.07 -3.02 -37.69
C GLU A 46 -25.97 -1.50 -37.39
N GLY A 47 -24.82 -1.00 -36.95
CA GLY A 47 -24.62 0.40 -36.61
C GLY A 47 -25.30 0.80 -35.30
N GLU A 48 -25.40 -0.12 -34.34
CA GLU A 48 -25.88 0.19 -32.99
C GLU A 48 -24.71 0.34 -32.03
N LEU A 49 -24.86 1.18 -31.02
CA LEU A 49 -23.89 1.31 -29.96
C LEU A 49 -24.09 0.17 -28.95
N ALA A 50 -23.00 -0.47 -28.53
CA ALA A 50 -22.99 -1.51 -27.53
C ALA A 50 -22.07 -1.11 -26.36
N ILE A 51 -22.59 -1.14 -25.13
CA ILE A 51 -21.87 -0.72 -23.91
C ILE A 51 -21.89 -1.87 -22.91
N LEU A 52 -20.71 -2.29 -22.48
CA LEU A 52 -20.55 -3.34 -21.48
C LEU A 52 -20.45 -2.74 -20.07
N VAL A 53 -21.34 -3.16 -19.16
CA VAL A 53 -21.31 -2.78 -17.74
C VAL A 53 -21.34 -4.03 -16.88
N GLY A 54 -20.18 -4.41 -16.32
CA GLY A 54 -20.03 -5.70 -15.66
C GLY A 54 -20.19 -6.85 -16.66
N ASN A 55 -21.19 -7.71 -16.46
CA ASN A 55 -21.52 -8.82 -17.36
C ASN A 55 -22.72 -8.52 -18.29
N ARG A 56 -23.21 -7.28 -18.35
CA ARG A 56 -24.38 -6.91 -19.14
C ARG A 56 -24.02 -6.01 -20.30
N LEU A 57 -24.46 -6.39 -21.49
CA LEU A 57 -24.27 -5.64 -22.73
C LEU A 57 -25.54 -4.88 -23.08
N PHE A 58 -25.47 -3.55 -23.08
CA PHE A 58 -26.56 -2.65 -23.43
C PHE A 58 -26.39 -2.26 -24.91
N ILE A 59 -27.38 -2.56 -25.75
CA ILE A 59 -27.32 -2.33 -27.19
C ILE A 59 -28.46 -1.40 -27.62
N GLY A 60 -28.14 -0.33 -28.34
CA GLY A 60 -29.14 0.64 -28.79
C GLY A 60 -28.58 1.74 -29.69
N ARG A 61 -29.45 2.63 -30.14
CA ARG A 61 -29.09 3.86 -30.86
C ARG A 61 -29.44 5.07 -29.99
N GLU A 62 -30.46 5.83 -30.40
CA GLU A 62 -31.07 6.86 -29.56
C GLU A 62 -31.78 6.27 -28.33
N GLN A 63 -32.32 5.07 -28.47
CA GLN A 63 -32.99 4.32 -27.42
C GLN A 63 -32.36 2.94 -27.28
N LEU A 64 -32.45 2.38 -26.07
CA LEU A 64 -32.03 1.04 -25.78
C LEU A 64 -32.92 0.03 -26.51
N ARG A 65 -32.30 -0.88 -27.27
CA ARG A 65 -32.99 -1.97 -27.96
C ARG A 65 -32.98 -3.25 -27.13
N ALA A 66 -31.82 -3.58 -26.56
CA ALA A 66 -31.62 -4.86 -25.88
C ALA A 66 -30.64 -4.73 -24.71
N ILE A 67 -30.85 -5.57 -23.69
CA ILE A 67 -29.89 -5.85 -22.63
C ILE A 67 -29.59 -7.34 -22.69
N VAL A 68 -28.34 -7.70 -22.96
CA VAL A 68 -27.89 -9.10 -23.02
C VAL A 68 -27.06 -9.42 -21.80
N ASP A 69 -27.42 -10.47 -21.06
CA ASP A 69 -26.61 -11.01 -19.97
C ASP A 69 -25.57 -11.97 -20.54
N LEU A 70 -24.29 -11.69 -20.30
CA LEU A 70 -23.16 -12.48 -20.78
C LEU A 70 -22.74 -13.59 -19.79
N ALA A 71 -23.33 -13.67 -18.59
CA ALA A 71 -23.02 -14.76 -17.66
C ALA A 71 -23.31 -16.16 -18.25
N PRO A 72 -24.46 -16.42 -18.93
CA PRO A 72 -24.71 -17.71 -19.58
C PRO A 72 -23.69 -18.06 -20.67
N MET A 73 -22.96 -17.06 -21.17
CA MET A 73 -21.90 -17.18 -22.17
C MET A 73 -20.51 -17.37 -21.55
N GLY A 74 -20.41 -17.60 -20.23
CA GLY A 74 -19.13 -17.80 -19.53
C GLY A 74 -18.42 -16.51 -19.13
N ALA A 75 -19.09 -15.35 -19.20
CA ALA A 75 -18.60 -14.08 -18.66
C ALA A 75 -19.38 -13.70 -17.40
N ASP A 76 -19.17 -14.45 -16.32
CA ASP A 76 -19.79 -14.19 -15.01
C ASP A 76 -19.38 -12.83 -14.42
N THR A 77 -18.22 -12.34 -14.85
CA THR A 77 -17.69 -11.01 -14.53
C THR A 77 -17.33 -10.27 -15.81
N ASP A 78 -16.84 -9.04 -15.67
CA ASP A 78 -16.33 -8.23 -16.78
C ASP A 78 -15.28 -9.02 -17.60
N PRO A 79 -15.59 -9.37 -18.87
CA PRO A 79 -14.79 -10.29 -19.70
C PRO A 79 -13.42 -9.72 -20.10
N GLY A 80 -13.14 -8.44 -19.85
CA GLY A 80 -11.85 -7.83 -20.19
C GLY A 80 -11.65 -7.60 -21.70
N GLY A 81 -12.73 -7.65 -22.48
CA GLY A 81 -12.74 -7.35 -23.90
C GLY A 81 -13.97 -7.92 -24.58
N ILE A 82 -14.59 -7.10 -25.44
CA ILE A 82 -15.61 -7.55 -26.40
C ILE A 82 -15.33 -6.97 -27.78
N HIS A 83 -15.71 -7.69 -28.83
CA HIS A 83 -15.62 -7.19 -30.20
C HIS A 83 -16.71 -7.80 -31.06
N PHE A 84 -17.31 -7.04 -31.97
CA PHE A 84 -18.30 -7.58 -32.90
C PHE A 84 -17.62 -7.98 -34.20
N LEU A 85 -17.84 -9.22 -34.65
CA LEU A 85 -17.43 -9.65 -35.97
C LEU A 85 -18.40 -9.12 -37.03
N PRO A 86 -18.00 -9.01 -38.31
CA PRO A 86 -18.88 -8.59 -39.40
C PRO A 86 -20.14 -9.46 -39.53
N SER A 87 -20.05 -10.72 -39.08
CA SER A 87 -21.17 -11.67 -39.04
C SER A 87 -22.27 -11.34 -38.03
N GLY A 88 -22.05 -10.39 -37.11
CA GLY A 88 -22.94 -10.10 -35.98
C GLY A 88 -22.65 -10.90 -34.71
N GLU A 89 -21.73 -11.87 -34.77
CA GLU A 89 -21.29 -12.62 -33.58
C GLU A 89 -20.44 -11.74 -32.67
N LEU A 90 -20.60 -11.92 -31.36
CA LEU A 90 -19.78 -11.30 -30.33
C LEU A 90 -18.54 -12.17 -30.08
N LEU A 91 -17.36 -11.62 -30.31
CA LEU A 91 -16.13 -12.18 -29.77
C LEU A 91 -16.01 -11.78 -28.30
N LEU A 92 -15.89 -12.79 -27.44
CA LEU A 92 -15.86 -12.66 -26.00
C LEU A 92 -14.58 -13.31 -25.46
N HIS A 93 -13.84 -12.60 -24.61
CA HIS A 93 -12.79 -13.21 -23.81
C HIS A 93 -13.41 -13.89 -22.59
N GLN A 94 -13.50 -15.22 -22.63
CA GLN A 94 -14.01 -16.02 -21.53
C GLN A 94 -12.90 -16.20 -20.51
N ARG A 95 -13.04 -15.52 -19.37
CA ARG A 95 -12.07 -15.52 -18.29
C ARG A 95 -12.71 -16.05 -17.01
N GLN A 96 -12.00 -16.91 -16.29
CA GLN A 96 -12.33 -17.16 -14.89
C GLN A 96 -12.02 -15.90 -14.09
N ALA A 97 -13.01 -15.36 -13.38
CA ALA A 97 -12.89 -14.15 -12.58
C ALA A 97 -11.62 -14.18 -11.72
N THR A 98 -10.59 -13.43 -12.11
CA THR A 98 -9.45 -13.22 -11.23
C THR A 98 -9.77 -12.08 -10.27
N PRO A 99 -9.18 -12.11 -9.07
CA PRO A 99 -9.31 -10.99 -8.16
C PRO A 99 -8.76 -9.70 -8.79
N TRP A 100 -9.50 -8.60 -8.65
CA TRP A 100 -9.15 -7.26 -9.16
C TRP A 100 -7.72 -6.79 -8.84
N TRP A 101 -7.08 -7.24 -7.75
CA TRP A 101 -5.69 -6.86 -7.44
C TRP A 101 -4.67 -7.40 -8.45
N HIS A 102 -5.04 -8.43 -9.24
CA HIS A 102 -4.28 -8.85 -10.41
C HIS A 102 -4.40 -7.87 -11.59
N ARG A 103 -5.49 -7.10 -11.71
CA ARG A 103 -5.62 -6.06 -12.77
C ARG A 103 -4.62 -4.92 -12.62
N TRP A 104 -4.11 -4.67 -11.41
CA TRP A 104 -3.20 -3.55 -11.12
C TRP A 104 -1.74 -3.96 -10.98
N ARG A 105 -1.44 -5.27 -10.94
CA ARG A 105 -0.07 -5.75 -11.00
C ARG A 105 0.29 -5.97 -12.45
N LEU A 106 1.02 -5.04 -13.04
CA LEU A 106 1.90 -5.35 -14.16
C LEU A 106 2.78 -6.53 -13.71
N PRO A 107 2.67 -7.73 -14.30
CA PRO A 107 3.57 -8.81 -13.97
C PRO A 107 4.98 -8.37 -14.41
N SER A 108 5.81 -7.99 -13.45
CA SER A 108 7.23 -7.80 -13.70
C SER A 108 7.86 -9.17 -13.94
N GLY A 109 7.89 -9.60 -15.21
CA GLY A 109 8.76 -10.67 -15.70
C GLY A 109 8.05 -11.97 -16.07
N ASN A 110 8.21 -12.33 -17.36
CA ASN A 110 8.36 -13.63 -18.05
C ASN A 110 7.62 -14.91 -17.58
N ASN A 111 6.86 -14.89 -16.49
CA ASN A 111 6.15 -16.04 -15.94
C ASN A 111 4.64 -15.81 -16.03
N VAL A 112 4.16 -15.43 -17.22
CA VAL A 112 2.74 -15.59 -17.54
C VAL A 112 2.51 -17.09 -17.58
N ALA A 113 1.95 -17.66 -16.51
CA ALA A 113 1.44 -19.02 -16.56
C ALA A 113 0.44 -19.07 -17.73
N PRO A 114 0.49 -20.09 -18.61
CA PRO A 114 -0.46 -20.21 -19.70
C PRO A 114 -1.88 -20.04 -19.13
N GLY A 115 -2.53 -18.94 -19.50
CA GLY A 115 -3.76 -18.48 -18.87
C GLY A 115 -4.90 -19.46 -19.12
N ASN A 116 -5.83 -19.55 -18.16
CA ASN A 116 -7.06 -20.34 -18.28
C ASN A 116 -8.15 -19.63 -19.13
N GLY A 117 -7.80 -18.58 -19.88
CA GLY A 117 -8.73 -17.82 -20.71
C GLY A 117 -8.84 -18.38 -22.12
N SER A 118 -10.02 -18.28 -22.73
CA SER A 118 -10.23 -18.63 -24.15
C SER A 118 -11.03 -17.56 -24.86
N LEU A 119 -10.77 -17.34 -26.15
CA LEU A 119 -11.69 -16.56 -26.98
C LEU A 119 -12.88 -17.42 -27.36
N ALA A 120 -14.06 -16.83 -27.39
CA ALA A 120 -15.26 -17.48 -27.85
C ALA A 120 -16.03 -16.58 -28.80
N ARG A 121 -16.58 -17.17 -29.87
CA ARG A 121 -17.58 -16.54 -30.72
C ARG A 121 -18.94 -16.87 -30.17
N CYS A 122 -19.71 -15.86 -29.82
CA CYS A 122 -21.00 -15.97 -29.18
C CYS A 122 -22.09 -15.41 -30.08
N ASP A 123 -23.13 -16.19 -30.31
CA ASP A 123 -24.35 -15.75 -30.97
C ASP A 123 -25.28 -15.14 -29.90
N LEU A 124 -25.47 -13.81 -29.99
CA LEU A 124 -26.24 -13.07 -29.00
C LEU A 124 -27.71 -13.50 -28.95
N PRO A 125 -28.46 -13.64 -30.08
CA PRO A 125 -29.82 -14.16 -30.08
C PRO A 125 -30.04 -15.50 -29.38
N VAL A 126 -29.13 -16.48 -29.56
CA VAL A 126 -29.31 -17.84 -28.98
C VAL A 126 -28.53 -18.09 -27.70
N HIS A 127 -27.70 -17.14 -27.27
CA HIS A 127 -26.85 -17.25 -26.08
C HIS A 127 -25.92 -18.48 -26.10
N THR A 128 -25.42 -18.86 -27.27
CA THR A 128 -24.47 -19.97 -27.40
C THR A 128 -23.10 -19.44 -27.81
N CYS A 129 -22.05 -20.04 -27.24
CA CYS A 129 -20.67 -19.69 -27.57
C CYS A 129 -19.92 -20.92 -28.06
N ARG A 130 -19.06 -20.72 -29.05
CA ARG A 130 -18.09 -21.71 -29.54
C ARG A 130 -16.68 -21.19 -29.31
N ALA A 131 -15.78 -22.09 -28.92
CA ALA A 131 -14.37 -21.74 -28.76
C ALA A 131 -13.81 -21.19 -30.09
N PHE A 132 -13.00 -20.15 -29.99
CA PHE A 132 -12.31 -19.51 -31.09
C PHE A 132 -10.84 -19.36 -30.70
N ALA A 133 -9.93 -19.72 -31.60
CA ALA A 133 -8.48 -19.69 -31.34
C ALA A 133 -8.07 -20.31 -29.96
N PRO A 134 -8.48 -21.56 -29.64
CA PRO A 134 -8.31 -22.15 -28.31
C PRO A 134 -6.85 -22.38 -27.90
N ASN A 135 -5.90 -22.24 -28.84
CA ASN A 135 -4.47 -22.40 -28.60
C ASN A 135 -3.77 -21.08 -28.30
N VAL A 136 -4.48 -19.94 -28.31
CA VAL A 136 -3.89 -18.67 -27.92
C VAL A 136 -3.79 -18.64 -26.41
N ALA A 137 -2.56 -18.51 -25.90
CA ALA A 137 -2.36 -18.18 -24.50
C ALA A 137 -2.79 -16.72 -24.28
N LEU A 138 -3.99 -16.54 -23.75
CA LEU A 138 -4.51 -15.24 -23.38
C LEU A 138 -4.07 -14.94 -21.94
N PRO A 139 -3.39 -13.81 -21.71
CA PRO A 139 -3.10 -13.41 -20.36
C PRO A 139 -4.36 -12.90 -19.65
N ASP A 140 -4.14 -12.52 -18.41
CA ASP A 140 -5.15 -12.03 -17.51
C ASP A 140 -5.46 -10.52 -17.74
N ALA A 141 -4.64 -9.82 -18.52
CA ALA A 141 -4.89 -8.43 -18.91
C ALA A 141 -6.08 -8.25 -19.88
N PRO A 142 -6.62 -7.02 -19.99
CA PRO A 142 -7.50 -6.64 -21.08
C PRO A 142 -6.87 -6.94 -22.43
N LEU A 143 -7.68 -7.43 -23.36
CA LEU A 143 -7.29 -7.71 -24.73
C LEU A 143 -7.87 -6.67 -25.66
N TRP A 144 -7.07 -6.25 -26.64
CA TRP A 144 -7.53 -5.35 -27.69
C TRP A 144 -7.69 -6.12 -28.99
N PHE A 145 -8.89 -5.98 -29.56
CA PHE A 145 -9.28 -6.58 -30.81
C PHE A 145 -9.50 -5.49 -31.84
N GLU A 146 -9.05 -5.75 -33.06
CA GLU A 146 -9.46 -4.99 -34.24
C GLU A 146 -9.65 -5.97 -35.39
N ASN A 147 -10.79 -5.90 -36.06
CA ASN A 147 -11.07 -6.71 -37.22
C ASN A 147 -10.70 -5.98 -38.51
N ASP A 148 -10.11 -6.70 -39.45
CA ASP A 148 -10.06 -6.25 -40.84
C ASP A 148 -11.42 -6.43 -41.52
N PRO A 149 -12.07 -5.34 -41.97
CA PRO A 149 -13.34 -5.46 -42.67
C PRO A 149 -13.25 -6.18 -44.03
N HIS A 150 -12.06 -6.32 -44.63
CA HIS A 150 -11.89 -6.96 -45.94
C HIS A 150 -11.64 -8.46 -45.83
N ASP A 151 -10.73 -8.86 -44.93
CA ASP A 151 -10.19 -10.23 -44.90
C ASP A 151 -10.67 -11.05 -43.69
N GLU A 152 -11.52 -10.49 -42.83
CA GLU A 152 -11.96 -11.08 -41.54
C GLU A 152 -10.79 -11.52 -40.64
N ILE A 153 -9.61 -10.91 -40.82
CA ILE A 153 -8.45 -11.14 -39.96
C ILE A 153 -8.66 -10.30 -38.70
N LEU A 154 -8.68 -10.99 -37.57
CA LEU A 154 -8.73 -10.37 -36.26
C LEU A 154 -7.32 -10.15 -35.74
N TYR A 155 -6.94 -8.90 -35.54
CA TYR A 155 -5.70 -8.57 -34.86
C TYR A 155 -5.94 -8.53 -33.35
N LEU A 156 -5.08 -9.20 -32.61
CA LEU A 156 -5.06 -9.28 -31.16
C LEU A 156 -3.79 -8.60 -30.63
N SER A 157 -3.96 -7.63 -29.75
CA SER A 157 -2.87 -7.09 -28.94
C SER A 157 -3.03 -7.51 -27.48
N SER A 158 -1.91 -7.95 -26.90
CA SER A 158 -1.83 -8.51 -25.55
C SER A 158 -0.72 -7.81 -24.75
N PRO A 159 -1.05 -6.79 -23.93
CA PRO A 159 -0.05 -5.99 -23.22
C PRO A 159 0.79 -6.80 -22.22
N GLU A 160 0.24 -7.85 -21.63
CA GLU A 160 0.96 -8.72 -20.68
C GLU A 160 1.85 -9.76 -21.37
N ALA A 161 1.47 -10.23 -22.55
CA ALA A 161 2.20 -11.27 -23.25
C ALA A 161 3.18 -10.74 -24.31
N TRP A 162 3.21 -9.42 -24.52
CA TRP A 162 4.17 -8.70 -25.36
C TRP A 162 4.18 -9.20 -26.81
N TYR A 163 2.99 -9.51 -27.35
CA TYR A 163 2.84 -9.90 -28.74
C TYR A 163 1.62 -9.24 -29.39
N ILE A 164 1.73 -9.10 -30.71
CA ILE A 164 0.61 -8.86 -31.61
C ILE A 164 0.44 -10.13 -32.44
N ALA A 165 -0.80 -10.62 -32.54
CA ALA A 165 -1.12 -11.76 -33.38
C ALA A 165 -2.23 -11.43 -34.36
N ALA A 166 -2.12 -11.95 -35.58
CA ALA A 166 -3.25 -12.06 -36.51
C ALA A 166 -3.95 -13.40 -36.26
N ILE A 167 -5.26 -13.37 -36.23
CA ILE A 167 -6.11 -14.55 -36.05
C ILE A 167 -7.07 -14.59 -37.24
N ASP A 168 -6.99 -15.64 -38.05
CA ASP A 168 -7.87 -15.76 -39.21
C ASP A 168 -9.29 -16.19 -38.81
N GLY A 169 -10.21 -16.22 -39.78
CA GLY A 169 -11.60 -16.63 -39.56
C GLY A 169 -11.77 -18.07 -39.02
N THR A 170 -10.75 -18.93 -39.14
CA THR A 170 -10.73 -20.29 -38.59
C THR A 170 -10.20 -20.36 -37.16
N GLY A 171 -9.63 -19.27 -36.65
CA GLY A 171 -8.97 -19.20 -35.35
C GLY A 171 -7.50 -19.66 -35.39
N HIS A 172 -6.90 -19.76 -36.58
CA HIS A 172 -5.45 -19.98 -36.70
C HIS A 172 -4.72 -18.68 -36.38
N VAL A 173 -3.63 -18.80 -35.63
CA VAL A 173 -2.95 -17.67 -35.00
C VAL A 173 -1.57 -17.53 -35.61
N THR A 174 -1.32 -16.39 -36.23
CA THR A 174 -0.04 -16.02 -36.80
C THR A 174 0.56 -14.90 -35.95
N PRO A 175 1.63 -15.16 -35.16
CA PRO A 175 2.31 -14.09 -34.43
C PRO A 175 2.93 -13.13 -35.44
N LEU A 176 2.66 -11.83 -35.29
CA LEU A 176 3.21 -10.77 -36.15
C LEU A 176 4.48 -10.17 -35.58
N GLN A 177 4.65 -10.23 -34.25
CA GLN A 177 5.83 -9.71 -33.58
C GLN A 177 6.15 -10.57 -32.37
N ASP A 178 7.40 -11.02 -32.33
CA ASP A 178 7.96 -11.72 -31.18
C ASP A 178 8.97 -10.75 -30.54
N GLN A 179 8.71 -10.32 -29.31
CA GLN A 179 9.70 -9.73 -28.38
C GLN A 179 9.93 -8.20 -28.35
N THR A 180 8.99 -7.35 -28.77
CA THR A 180 9.06 -5.93 -28.38
C THR A 180 8.57 -5.72 -26.94
N PRO A 181 9.32 -4.97 -26.10
CA PRO A 181 8.93 -4.74 -24.73
C PRO A 181 7.70 -3.82 -24.69
N PHE A 182 6.55 -4.43 -24.42
CA PHE A 182 5.31 -3.80 -24.00
C PHE A 182 4.60 -2.96 -25.07
N VAL A 183 3.61 -3.59 -25.72
CA VAL A 183 2.78 -2.99 -26.76
C VAL A 183 1.33 -2.96 -26.26
N GLU A 184 0.85 -1.80 -25.80
CA GLU A 184 -0.59 -1.53 -25.68
C GLU A 184 -1.15 -1.18 -27.06
N ALA A 185 -0.99 -2.04 -28.07
CA ALA A 185 -1.37 -1.68 -29.43
C ALA A 185 -2.89 -1.55 -29.55
N THR A 186 -3.30 -0.37 -30.00
CA THR A 186 -4.63 -0.16 -30.54
C THR A 186 -4.50 -0.24 -32.04
N LEU A 187 -4.84 -1.42 -32.53
CA LEU A 187 -4.78 -1.79 -33.94
C LEU A 187 -5.90 -0.99 -34.63
N HIS A 188 -5.58 -0.21 -35.67
CA HIS A 188 -6.61 0.47 -36.45
C HIS A 188 -6.17 0.60 -37.91
N ARG A 189 -6.55 -0.40 -38.72
CA ARG A 189 -6.10 -0.55 -40.12
C ARG A 189 -6.91 0.33 -41.08
N GLN A 190 -6.95 1.65 -40.88
CA GLN A 190 -7.30 2.57 -41.98
C GLN A 190 -6.03 2.93 -42.76
N GLY A 191 -5.79 2.22 -43.87
CA GLY A 191 -4.63 2.42 -44.75
C GLY A 191 -3.40 1.58 -44.40
N GLY A 192 -3.60 0.39 -43.83
CA GLY A 192 -2.50 -0.58 -43.63
C GLY A 192 -1.60 -0.32 -42.41
N MET A 193 -1.95 0.61 -41.51
CA MET A 193 -1.14 0.93 -40.32
C MET A 193 -1.74 0.34 -39.02
N LEU A 194 -0.90 -0.18 -38.13
CA LEU A 194 -1.23 -0.49 -36.73
C LEU A 194 -0.56 0.55 -35.82
N LEU A 195 -1.15 0.94 -34.70
CA LEU A 195 -0.53 1.92 -33.81
C LEU A 195 0.05 1.21 -32.58
N ASP A 196 1.37 1.27 -32.42
CA ASP A 196 2.10 0.79 -31.23
C ASP A 196 2.49 1.97 -30.32
N PRO A 197 1.89 2.09 -29.13
CA PRO A 197 2.33 3.06 -28.15
C PRO A 197 3.52 2.53 -27.36
N HIS A 198 4.71 2.60 -27.95
CA HIS A 198 5.92 2.19 -27.27
C HIS A 198 6.20 3.11 -26.07
N LEU A 199 6.39 2.52 -24.89
CA LEU A 199 6.62 3.14 -23.57
C LEU A 199 7.59 4.35 -23.50
N ASP A 200 8.56 4.43 -24.40
CA ASP A 200 9.63 5.45 -24.35
C ASP A 200 9.38 6.59 -25.35
N THR A 201 8.52 6.36 -26.34
CA THR A 201 8.06 7.39 -27.27
C THR A 201 6.62 7.72 -26.93
N ARG A 202 6.38 8.94 -26.41
CA ARG A 202 5.04 9.44 -26.00
C ARG A 202 4.01 9.54 -27.14
N PHE A 203 4.19 8.82 -28.25
CA PHE A 203 3.37 8.87 -29.46
C PHE A 203 3.20 7.48 -30.06
N PRO A 204 2.04 7.22 -30.68
CA PRO A 204 1.80 5.99 -31.40
C PRO A 204 2.72 5.89 -32.61
N LEU A 205 3.39 4.76 -32.75
CA LEU A 205 4.19 4.40 -33.92
C LEU A 205 3.25 3.70 -34.90
N PRO A 206 2.99 4.25 -36.10
CA PRO A 206 2.33 3.48 -37.14
C PRO A 206 3.25 2.33 -37.56
N LEU A 207 2.68 1.13 -37.69
CA LEU A 207 3.28 -0.09 -38.17
C LEU A 207 2.59 -0.45 -39.47
N THR A 208 3.27 -0.40 -40.60
CA THR A 208 2.65 -0.81 -41.86
C THR A 208 2.63 -2.33 -41.93
N ILE A 209 1.49 -2.95 -42.24
CA ILE A 209 1.43 -4.36 -42.64
C ILE A 209 1.74 -4.39 -44.13
N ALA A 210 2.87 -4.99 -44.52
CA ALA A 210 3.24 -5.14 -45.93
C ALA A 210 2.09 -5.78 -46.74
N GLU A 211 1.65 -5.13 -47.81
CA GLU A 211 0.51 -5.59 -48.65
C GLU A 211 0.82 -6.89 -49.40
N GLU A 212 2.10 -7.23 -49.61
CA GLU A 212 2.55 -8.48 -50.24
C GLU A 212 3.80 -9.03 -49.53
N GLY A 213 3.68 -10.18 -48.87
CA GLY A 213 4.78 -10.88 -48.19
C GLY A 213 4.54 -11.15 -46.70
N ASP A 214 5.53 -11.75 -46.04
CA ASP A 214 5.56 -11.98 -44.58
C ASP A 214 5.25 -10.65 -43.86
N PRO A 215 4.18 -10.55 -43.05
CA PRO A 215 3.73 -9.30 -42.46
C PRO A 215 4.77 -8.79 -41.44
N SER A 216 5.72 -8.01 -41.94
CA SER A 216 6.71 -7.30 -41.13
C SER A 216 6.18 -5.92 -40.75
N LEU A 217 6.40 -5.52 -39.50
CA LEU A 217 5.99 -4.23 -38.96
C LEU A 217 7.13 -3.21 -39.13
N GLU A 218 6.86 -2.08 -39.78
CA GLU A 218 7.83 -0.99 -39.92
C GLU A 218 7.52 0.16 -38.94
N THR A 219 8.47 0.52 -38.08
CA THR A 219 8.30 1.57 -37.07
C THR A 219 8.57 2.97 -37.63
N ILE A 220 7.57 3.88 -37.62
CA ILE A 220 7.80 5.28 -38.00
C ILE A 220 8.13 6.14 -36.78
N HIS A 221 9.38 6.63 -36.69
CA HIS A 221 9.81 7.54 -35.62
C HIS A 221 9.14 8.92 -35.75
N THR A 222 8.28 9.28 -34.80
CA THR A 222 7.71 10.63 -34.68
C THR A 222 8.68 11.55 -33.91
N ARG A 223 8.78 12.83 -34.33
CA ARG A 223 9.63 13.84 -33.64
C ARG A 223 9.17 14.01 -32.20
N HIS A 224 10.09 13.85 -31.26
CA HIS A 224 9.84 14.02 -29.82
C HIS A 224 9.13 15.34 -29.49
N HIS A 225 7.92 15.23 -28.95
CA HIS A 225 7.23 16.35 -28.34
C HIS A 225 7.85 16.60 -26.95
N ARG A 226 8.27 17.86 -26.72
CA ARG A 226 8.98 18.33 -25.53
C ARG A 226 8.34 17.92 -24.19
N GLU A 227 9.22 17.69 -23.21
CA GLU A 227 9.02 17.58 -21.76
C GLU A 227 7.85 18.41 -21.19
N GLY A 228 6.99 17.77 -20.39
CA GLY A 228 5.98 18.44 -19.58
C GLY A 228 4.56 17.84 -19.58
N SER A 229 4.26 16.83 -20.40
CA SER A 229 2.95 16.14 -20.35
C SER A 229 3.02 14.90 -19.48
N ASN A 230 2.20 14.83 -18.41
CA ASN A 230 1.99 13.66 -17.56
C ASN A 230 1.22 12.51 -18.26
N VAL A 231 1.27 12.47 -19.59
CA VAL A 231 0.68 11.41 -20.41
C VAL A 231 1.73 10.33 -20.55
N ILE A 232 1.44 9.16 -20.00
CA ILE A 232 2.41 8.07 -19.89
C ILE A 232 1.96 6.87 -20.73
N TRP A 233 0.66 6.64 -20.88
CA TRP A 233 0.13 5.45 -21.55
C TRP A 233 -0.96 5.79 -22.57
N ILE A 234 -1.08 4.98 -23.62
CA ILE A 234 -2.13 5.08 -24.64
C ILE A 234 -2.96 3.80 -24.56
N LEU A 235 -4.27 3.94 -24.34
CA LEU A 235 -5.14 2.81 -24.07
C LEU A 235 -6.00 2.40 -25.26
N ARG A 236 -6.57 3.39 -25.98
CA ARG A 236 -7.45 3.19 -27.14
C ARG A 236 -7.20 4.27 -28.19
N ALA A 237 -7.26 3.94 -29.47
CA ALA A 237 -7.28 4.94 -30.54
C ALA A 237 -8.38 4.65 -31.55
N VAL A 238 -9.00 5.70 -32.09
CA VAL A 238 -9.91 5.63 -33.25
C VAL A 238 -9.54 6.68 -34.27
N GLN A 239 -9.70 6.36 -35.55
CA GLN A 239 -9.47 7.27 -36.66
C GLN A 239 -10.82 7.75 -37.22
N THR A 240 -10.84 9.03 -37.56
CA THR A 240 -11.87 9.66 -38.38
C THR A 240 -11.22 10.15 -39.67
N ASP A 241 -12.01 10.63 -40.63
CA ASP A 241 -11.45 11.22 -41.84
C ASP A 241 -10.52 12.39 -41.54
N ALA A 242 -10.82 13.22 -40.54
CA ALA A 242 -10.05 14.43 -40.25
C ALA A 242 -8.93 14.21 -39.21
N ALA A 243 -9.16 13.36 -38.22
CA ALA A 243 -8.31 13.28 -37.02
C ALA A 243 -8.24 11.88 -36.41
N ARG A 244 -7.20 11.66 -35.61
CA ARG A 244 -7.07 10.54 -34.67
C ARG A 244 -7.50 10.97 -33.30
N TRP A 245 -8.18 10.09 -32.60
CA TRP A 245 -8.57 10.25 -31.21
C TRP A 245 -7.85 9.21 -30.40
N VAL A 246 -7.09 9.64 -29.41
CA VAL A 246 -6.22 8.77 -28.62
C VAL A 246 -6.59 8.94 -27.15
N LEU A 247 -7.12 7.88 -26.56
CA LEU A 247 -7.35 7.75 -25.14
C LEU A 247 -6.01 7.51 -24.44
N THR A 248 -5.71 8.30 -23.41
CA THR A 248 -4.46 8.18 -22.69
C THR A 248 -4.66 8.02 -21.19
N LYS A 249 -3.67 7.44 -20.50
CA LYS A 249 -3.60 7.37 -19.04
C LYS A 249 -2.37 8.10 -18.51
N GLY A 250 -2.53 8.64 -17.30
CA GLY A 250 -1.44 9.20 -16.52
C GLY A 250 -0.70 8.13 -15.72
N GLU A 251 0.06 8.57 -14.72
CA GLU A 251 0.77 7.69 -13.80
C GLU A 251 -0.17 6.71 -13.09
N GLY A 252 0.29 5.46 -12.96
CA GLY A 252 -0.49 4.38 -12.36
C GLY A 252 -1.74 3.96 -13.16
N MET A 253 -1.76 4.19 -14.48
CA MET A 253 -2.89 3.85 -15.38
C MET A 253 -4.23 4.51 -15.02
N ARG A 254 -4.18 5.66 -14.33
CA ARG A 254 -5.37 6.39 -13.89
C ARG A 254 -5.56 7.69 -14.63
N GLY A 255 -6.82 8.05 -14.86
CA GLY A 255 -7.21 9.31 -15.48
C GLY A 255 -6.61 9.49 -16.87
N GLY A 256 -6.19 10.71 -17.19
CA GLY A 256 -5.60 11.06 -18.48
C GLY A 256 -6.61 11.67 -19.47
N PRO A 257 -6.13 12.54 -20.39
CA PRO A 257 -7.00 13.18 -21.37
C PRO A 257 -7.34 12.27 -22.55
N VAL A 258 -8.28 12.73 -23.37
CA VAL A 258 -8.42 12.25 -24.75
C VAL A 258 -7.72 13.25 -25.67
N LEU A 259 -6.76 12.78 -26.45
CA LEU A 259 -6.02 13.60 -27.40
C LEU A 259 -6.68 13.52 -28.78
N ARG A 260 -6.85 14.67 -29.43
CA ARG A 260 -7.18 14.75 -30.86
C ARG A 260 -5.92 15.11 -31.61
N LEU A 261 -5.52 14.27 -32.56
CA LEU A 261 -4.30 14.41 -33.36
C LEU A 261 -4.63 14.48 -34.86
N GLU A 262 -3.83 15.17 -35.63
CA GLU A 262 -3.82 15.08 -37.10
C GLU A 262 -3.40 13.67 -37.55
N ARG A 263 -3.64 13.34 -38.83
CA ARG A 263 -3.13 12.10 -39.45
C ARG A 263 -1.60 11.99 -39.46
N ASN A 264 -0.86 13.08 -39.29
CA ASN A 264 0.60 13.06 -39.16
C ASN A 264 1.07 12.95 -37.69
N GLY A 265 0.14 12.87 -36.72
CA GLY A 265 0.43 12.78 -35.28
C GLY A 265 0.53 14.13 -34.55
N ASN A 266 0.45 15.27 -35.24
CA ASN A 266 0.44 16.57 -34.57
C ASN A 266 -0.80 16.73 -33.70
N ARG A 267 -0.64 17.28 -32.49
CA ARG A 267 -1.77 17.49 -31.59
C ARG A 267 -2.65 18.65 -32.06
N LEU A 268 -3.93 18.35 -32.33
CA LEU A 268 -4.98 19.32 -32.63
C LEU A 268 -5.58 19.90 -31.36
N SER A 269 -6.03 19.04 -30.45
CA SER A 269 -6.62 19.45 -29.16
C SER A 269 -6.42 18.39 -28.08
N MET A 270 -6.65 18.79 -26.83
CA MET A 270 -6.62 17.91 -25.66
C MET A 270 -7.92 18.12 -24.91
N LEU A 271 -8.68 17.05 -24.75
CA LEU A 271 -9.94 17.09 -24.01
C LEU A 271 -9.65 16.76 -22.55
N GLU A 272 -9.71 17.78 -21.71
CA GLU A 272 -9.62 17.60 -20.27
C GLU A 272 -10.91 16.96 -19.75
N LEU A 273 -10.75 15.83 -19.08
CA LEU A 273 -11.84 15.16 -18.40
C LEU A 273 -11.93 15.67 -16.95
N PRO A 274 -13.12 15.61 -16.31
CA PRO A 274 -13.28 16.04 -14.93
C PRO A 274 -12.35 15.27 -13.98
N GLN A 275 -12.08 15.84 -12.81
CA GLN A 275 -11.36 15.12 -11.75
C GLN A 275 -12.09 13.81 -11.41
N ARG A 276 -11.30 12.75 -11.11
CA ARG A 276 -11.77 11.36 -10.89
C ARG A 276 -12.30 10.65 -12.15
N SER A 277 -12.24 11.27 -13.33
CA SER A 277 -12.43 10.55 -14.58
C SER A 277 -11.39 9.44 -14.71
N ASP A 278 -11.83 8.27 -15.15
CA ASP A 278 -10.96 7.16 -15.49
C ASP A 278 -11.47 6.51 -16.78
N PRO A 279 -11.22 7.14 -17.94
CA PRO A 279 -11.70 6.68 -19.23
C PRO A 279 -10.98 5.38 -19.64
N VAL A 280 -11.72 4.33 -20.00
CA VAL A 280 -11.14 2.99 -20.23
C VAL A 280 -11.28 2.49 -21.66
N ASP A 281 -12.21 3.03 -22.44
CA ASP A 281 -12.39 2.68 -23.84
C ASP A 281 -13.05 3.84 -24.59
N LEU A 282 -12.88 3.88 -25.91
CA LEU A 282 -13.56 4.81 -26.79
C LEU A 282 -13.90 4.20 -28.16
N THR A 283 -14.95 4.70 -28.79
CA THR A 283 -15.32 4.32 -30.16
C THR A 283 -15.82 5.53 -30.96
N LEU A 284 -15.75 5.41 -32.28
CA LEU A 284 -16.45 6.29 -33.21
C LEU A 284 -17.85 5.73 -33.45
N TYR A 285 -18.88 6.53 -33.18
CA TYR A 285 -20.27 6.15 -33.39
C TYR A 285 -20.99 7.29 -34.10
N ASP A 286 -21.48 7.01 -35.31
CA ASP A 286 -21.93 8.02 -36.27
C ASP A 286 -20.85 9.12 -36.44
N ASP A 287 -21.18 10.39 -36.16
CA ASP A 287 -20.26 11.53 -36.19
C ASP A 287 -19.84 11.98 -34.78
N GLN A 288 -19.68 11.03 -33.86
CA GLN A 288 -19.38 11.31 -32.45
C GLN A 288 -18.33 10.37 -31.88
N ILE A 289 -17.52 10.89 -30.96
CA ILE A 289 -16.62 10.09 -30.14
C ILE A 289 -17.33 9.75 -28.84
N VAL A 290 -17.51 8.46 -28.60
CA VAL A 290 -18.11 7.93 -27.38
C VAL A 290 -16.99 7.40 -26.49
N VAL A 291 -16.96 7.86 -25.24
CA VAL A 291 -15.93 7.48 -24.26
C VAL A 291 -16.63 6.88 -23.04
N VAL A 292 -16.24 5.66 -22.67
CA VAL A 292 -16.69 5.06 -21.41
C VAL A 292 -15.74 5.43 -20.28
N ASP A 293 -16.30 6.02 -19.23
CA ASP A 293 -15.57 6.52 -18.08
C ASP A 293 -15.93 5.68 -16.85
N ALA A 294 -15.03 4.77 -16.51
CA ALA A 294 -15.21 3.84 -15.40
C ALA A 294 -15.15 4.56 -14.05
N GLY A 295 -14.32 5.59 -13.94
CA GLY A 295 -14.13 6.39 -12.72
C GLY A 295 -15.40 7.14 -12.33
N LEU A 296 -16.05 7.78 -13.30
CA LEU A 296 -17.29 8.54 -13.09
C LEU A 296 -18.57 7.73 -13.39
N ARG A 297 -18.45 6.47 -13.81
CA ARG A 297 -19.56 5.56 -14.17
C ARG A 297 -20.53 6.25 -15.12
N ARG A 298 -20.03 6.63 -16.29
CA ARG A 298 -20.80 7.35 -17.31
C ARG A 298 -20.27 7.04 -18.71
N VAL A 299 -21.06 7.43 -19.70
CA VAL A 299 -20.69 7.32 -21.11
C VAL A 299 -20.73 8.73 -21.70
N ALA A 300 -19.56 9.34 -21.82
CA ALA A 300 -19.40 10.70 -22.34
C ALA A 300 -19.44 10.69 -23.87
N ARG A 301 -19.93 11.79 -24.45
CA ARG A 301 -19.99 11.98 -25.91
C ARG A 301 -19.34 13.30 -26.29
N PHE A 302 -18.65 13.28 -27.41
CA PHE A 302 -18.02 14.45 -28.00
C PHE A 302 -18.32 14.48 -29.50
N ASP A 303 -18.48 15.67 -30.07
CA ASP A 303 -18.50 15.80 -31.53
C ASP A 303 -17.08 15.58 -32.10
N LEU A 304 -16.99 15.52 -33.44
CA LEU A 304 -15.69 15.34 -34.12
C LEU A 304 -14.74 16.54 -33.95
N ASP A 305 -15.20 17.65 -33.38
CA ASP A 305 -14.37 18.81 -33.05
C ASP A 305 -13.86 18.82 -31.60
N GLY A 306 -14.45 17.99 -30.74
CA GLY A 306 -14.13 17.83 -29.32
C GLY A 306 -15.01 18.64 -28.38
N HIS A 307 -16.10 19.23 -28.88
CA HIS A 307 -17.10 19.81 -27.99
C HIS A 307 -17.86 18.69 -27.29
N ARG A 308 -18.04 18.86 -25.98
CA ARG A 308 -18.78 17.91 -25.15
C ARG A 308 -20.27 17.97 -25.50
N LEU A 309 -20.83 16.82 -25.82
CA LEU A 309 -22.26 16.59 -25.99
C LEU A 309 -22.86 16.08 -24.66
N PRO A 310 -24.19 16.07 -24.49
CA PRO A 310 -24.81 15.43 -23.34
C PRO A 310 -24.37 13.96 -23.24
N ASP A 311 -24.04 13.49 -22.05
CA ASP A 311 -23.70 12.09 -21.80
C ASP A 311 -24.83 11.17 -22.31
N LEU A 312 -24.51 9.95 -22.73
CA LEU A 312 -25.52 9.00 -23.21
C LEU A 312 -26.48 8.65 -22.07
N ASN A 313 -27.78 8.74 -22.34
CA ASN A 313 -28.82 8.52 -21.35
C ASN A 313 -29.88 7.54 -21.86
N TRP A 314 -29.58 6.25 -21.77
CA TRP A 314 -30.61 5.22 -21.84
C TRP A 314 -31.13 4.96 -20.42
N PRO A 315 -32.46 5.04 -20.16
CA PRO A 315 -32.99 4.98 -18.80
C PRO A 315 -32.50 3.79 -17.96
N GLU A 316 -32.42 2.60 -18.57
CA GLU A 316 -31.97 1.38 -17.89
C GLU A 316 -30.46 1.37 -17.62
N LEU A 317 -29.67 1.94 -18.53
CA LEU A 317 -28.23 2.12 -18.35
C LEU A 317 -27.96 3.15 -17.25
N ASP A 318 -28.65 4.30 -17.28
CA ASP A 318 -28.52 5.37 -16.29
C ASP A 318 -28.96 4.91 -14.90
N ALA A 319 -30.07 4.16 -14.80
CA ALA A 319 -30.48 3.54 -13.54
C ALA A 319 -29.40 2.61 -12.96
N ARG A 320 -28.72 1.83 -13.81
CA ARG A 320 -27.63 0.94 -13.38
C ARG A 320 -26.38 1.72 -12.97
N LEU A 321 -26.00 2.72 -13.74
CA LEU A 321 -24.80 3.51 -13.51
C LEU A 321 -24.95 4.48 -12.34
N SER A 322 -26.12 5.09 -12.14
CA SER A 322 -26.42 5.96 -10.99
C SER A 322 -26.36 5.19 -9.67
N GLN A 323 -26.96 4.00 -9.59
CA GLN A 323 -26.85 3.13 -8.42
C GLN A 323 -25.38 2.77 -8.12
N ALA A 324 -24.60 2.43 -9.16
CA ALA A 324 -23.19 2.13 -8.99
C ALA A 324 -22.37 3.36 -8.57
N ARG A 325 -22.72 4.55 -9.08
CA ARG A 325 -22.09 5.83 -8.75
C ARG A 325 -22.33 6.20 -7.30
N GLU A 326 -23.57 6.14 -6.83
CA GLU A 326 -23.92 6.42 -5.42
C GLU A 326 -23.16 5.49 -4.46
N ARG A 327 -23.10 4.19 -4.79
CA ARG A 327 -22.34 3.21 -4.00
C ARG A 327 -20.84 3.53 -3.99
N ALA A 328 -20.28 3.87 -5.15
CA ALA A 328 -18.86 4.18 -5.26
C ALA A 328 -18.50 5.50 -4.57
N GLU A 329 -19.34 6.53 -4.66
CA GLU A 329 -19.19 7.78 -3.93
C GLU A 329 -19.22 7.54 -2.41
N THR A 330 -20.18 6.77 -1.93
CA THR A 330 -20.27 6.39 -0.51
C THR A 330 -19.01 5.64 -0.05
N LEU A 331 -18.50 4.71 -0.86
CA LEU A 331 -17.28 3.97 -0.54
C LEU A 331 -16.03 4.85 -0.61
N ASN A 332 -15.94 5.78 -1.57
CA ASN A 332 -14.85 6.74 -1.67
C ASN A 332 -14.83 7.67 -0.46
N GLU A 333 -15.98 8.19 -0.03
CA GLU A 333 -16.07 8.99 1.21
C GLU A 333 -15.60 8.22 2.44
N ARG A 334 -15.94 6.92 2.52
CA ARG A 334 -15.46 6.04 3.60
C ARG A 334 -13.94 5.85 3.51
N ALA A 335 -13.41 5.58 2.32
CA ALA A 335 -11.99 5.41 2.07
C ALA A 335 -11.18 6.67 2.47
N GLU A 336 -11.69 7.87 2.16
CA GLU A 336 -11.07 9.15 2.53
C GLU A 336 -11.07 9.38 4.05
N LYS A 337 -12.06 8.86 4.79
CA LYS A 337 -12.16 8.99 6.26
C LYS A 337 -11.26 8.00 7.02
N ILE A 338 -10.89 6.86 6.44
CA ILE A 338 -10.07 5.83 7.11
C ILE A 338 -8.69 6.36 7.56
N PRO A 339 -7.91 7.11 6.73
CA PRO A 339 -6.67 7.74 7.17
C PRO A 339 -6.85 8.69 8.36
N LEU A 340 -7.94 9.46 8.40
CA LEU A 340 -8.24 10.36 9.52
C LEU A 340 -8.46 9.56 10.81
N GLY A 341 -9.21 8.44 10.72
CA GLY A 341 -9.37 7.52 11.86
C GLY A 341 -8.05 6.99 12.39
N PHE A 342 -7.09 6.69 11.50
CA PHE A 342 -5.74 6.29 11.89
C PHE A 342 -4.98 7.41 12.62
N VAL A 343 -5.04 8.65 12.11
CA VAL A 343 -4.41 9.81 12.74
C VAL A 343 -4.98 10.07 14.14
N VAL A 344 -6.31 10.04 14.27
CA VAL A 344 -6.99 10.23 15.57
C VAL A 344 -6.60 9.14 16.57
N LEU A 345 -6.53 7.88 16.12
CA LEU A 345 -6.07 6.77 16.96
C LEU A 345 -4.64 6.99 17.45
N MET A 346 -3.73 7.37 16.55
CA MET A 346 -2.33 7.63 16.89
C MET A 346 -2.19 8.80 17.87
N LEU A 347 -2.90 9.90 17.65
CA LEU A 347 -2.92 11.03 18.58
C LEU A 347 -3.47 10.63 19.96
N GLY A 348 -4.53 9.84 20.00
CA GLY A 348 -5.08 9.30 21.25
C GLY A 348 -4.06 8.47 22.02
N LEU A 349 -3.32 7.59 21.33
CA LEU A 349 -2.25 6.78 21.93
C LEU A 349 -1.08 7.65 22.41
N MET A 350 -0.70 8.69 21.66
CA MET A 350 0.35 9.63 22.05
C MET A 350 -0.04 10.42 23.31
N VAL A 351 -1.25 11.00 23.37
CA VAL A 351 -1.74 11.74 24.54
C VAL A 351 -1.84 10.83 25.76
N TRP A 352 -2.33 9.61 25.58
CA TRP A 352 -2.38 8.61 26.64
C TRP A 352 -0.97 8.27 27.18
N GLY A 353 -0.01 8.04 26.28
CA GLY A 353 1.38 7.78 26.63
C GLY A 353 2.01 8.94 27.41
N ALA A 354 1.77 10.18 26.96
CA ALA A 354 2.25 11.39 27.63
C ALA A 354 1.65 11.54 29.04
N ARG A 355 0.35 11.30 29.21
CA ARG A 355 -0.31 11.35 30.53
C ARG A 355 0.26 10.32 31.50
N GLN A 356 0.46 9.08 31.07
CA GLN A 356 1.11 8.08 31.93
C GLN A 356 2.51 8.51 32.37
N ALA A 357 3.30 9.10 31.46
CA ALA A 357 4.65 9.59 31.79
C ALA A 357 4.63 10.70 32.86
N THR A 358 3.60 11.55 32.87
CA THR A 358 3.46 12.63 33.88
C THR A 358 3.04 12.11 35.25
N HIS A 359 2.09 11.17 35.33
CA HIS A 359 1.64 10.61 36.62
C HIS A 359 2.73 9.78 37.32
N GLY A 360 3.65 9.17 36.58
CA GLY A 360 4.79 8.45 37.16
C GLY A 360 5.80 9.33 37.91
N ARG A 361 5.78 10.67 37.74
CA ARG A 361 6.76 11.58 38.34
C ARG A 361 6.31 12.18 39.69
N GLY A 362 5.03 12.14 40.03
CA GLY A 362 4.49 12.86 41.20
C GLY A 362 4.68 12.19 42.57
N ASN A 363 4.97 10.89 42.63
CA ASN A 363 4.97 10.13 43.90
C ASN A 363 6.36 9.87 44.51
N GLU A 364 7.45 10.28 43.87
CA GLU A 364 8.82 10.02 44.38
C GLU A 364 9.36 11.13 45.29
N ALA A 365 8.60 12.22 45.54
CA ALA A 365 9.08 13.38 46.31
C ALA A 365 8.63 13.45 47.78
N SER A 366 7.92 12.45 48.36
CA SER A 366 7.39 12.59 49.73
C SER A 366 7.44 11.34 50.63
N THR A 367 8.49 10.50 50.54
CA THR A 367 8.64 9.33 51.45
C THR A 367 9.82 9.43 52.41
N SER A 368 10.11 10.63 52.93
CA SER A 368 10.76 10.73 54.24
C SER A 368 9.70 11.05 55.30
N ASN A 369 9.43 10.09 56.18
CA ASN A 369 8.61 10.20 57.40
C ASN A 369 7.07 10.19 57.26
N ARG A 370 6.49 9.03 56.94
CA ARG A 370 5.10 8.73 57.32
C ARG A 370 4.96 7.26 57.74
N GLU A 371 5.41 6.96 58.96
CA GLU A 371 4.91 5.80 59.71
C GLU A 371 3.41 6.01 59.98
N GLY A 372 2.56 5.11 59.49
CA GLY A 372 1.12 5.14 59.73
C GLY A 372 0.23 5.51 58.53
N ALA A 373 0.65 5.25 57.29
CA ALA A 373 -0.26 5.39 56.15
C ALA A 373 -1.24 4.19 56.04
N PRO A 374 -2.57 4.41 56.01
CA PRO A 374 -3.55 3.34 55.87
C PRO A 374 -3.46 2.66 54.50
N ALA A 375 -3.95 1.42 54.44
CA ALA A 375 -3.95 0.53 53.27
C ALA A 375 -4.22 1.27 51.94
N PRO A 376 -3.54 0.88 50.83
CA PRO A 376 -3.63 1.57 49.54
C PRO A 376 -5.08 1.81 49.16
N GLY A 377 -5.46 3.09 49.16
CA GLY A 377 -6.84 3.54 49.05
C GLY A 377 -7.48 3.04 47.75
N ARG A 378 -8.71 2.56 47.92
CA ARG A 378 -9.78 2.26 46.94
C ARG A 378 -9.81 3.16 45.68
N ASN A 379 -9.23 4.36 45.75
CA ASN A 379 -9.09 5.29 44.63
C ASN A 379 -8.13 4.83 43.52
N ARG A 380 -7.08 4.04 43.81
CA ARG A 380 -6.15 3.57 42.75
C ARG A 380 -6.82 2.53 41.83
N VAL A 381 -7.65 1.65 42.41
CA VAL A 381 -8.50 0.71 41.66
C VAL A 381 -9.57 1.46 40.87
N LEU A 382 -10.16 2.51 41.46
CA LEU A 382 -11.16 3.34 40.80
C LEU A 382 -10.60 4.06 39.56
N TRP A 383 -9.39 4.63 39.62
CA TRP A 383 -8.78 5.32 38.47
C TRP A 383 -8.39 4.37 37.32
N VAL A 384 -7.90 3.17 37.64
CA VAL A 384 -7.65 2.13 36.62
C VAL A 384 -8.97 1.68 36.01
N ALA A 385 -10.01 1.48 36.81
CA ALA A 385 -11.34 1.14 36.32
C ALA A 385 -11.90 2.25 35.41
N VAL A 386 -11.78 3.53 35.79
CA VAL A 386 -12.24 4.68 34.99
C VAL A 386 -11.46 4.82 33.70
N ALA A 387 -10.13 4.63 33.70
CA ALA A 387 -9.33 4.67 32.47
C ALA A 387 -9.65 3.49 31.54
N THR A 388 -9.92 2.31 32.11
CA THR A 388 -10.34 1.13 31.33
C THR A 388 -11.76 1.31 30.80
N LEU A 389 -12.67 1.91 31.58
CA LEU A 389 -14.02 2.23 31.16
C LEU A 389 -14.01 3.32 30.07
N ALA A 390 -13.18 4.34 30.19
CA ALA A 390 -13.02 5.37 29.16
C ALA A 390 -12.42 4.78 27.87
N GLY A 391 -11.41 3.90 27.98
CA GLY A 391 -10.89 3.14 26.85
C GLY A 391 -11.94 2.25 26.19
N LEU A 392 -12.75 1.55 27.01
CA LEU A 392 -13.88 0.74 26.55
C LEU A 392 -14.99 1.59 25.92
N VAL A 393 -15.28 2.79 26.43
CA VAL A 393 -16.27 3.70 25.86
C VAL A 393 -15.77 4.29 24.54
N VAL A 394 -14.48 4.58 24.40
CA VAL A 394 -13.89 5.02 23.12
C VAL A 394 -13.89 3.85 22.13
N VAL A 395 -13.49 2.65 22.54
CA VAL A 395 -13.51 1.46 21.68
C VAL A 395 -14.94 1.05 21.32
N ALA A 396 -15.87 1.10 22.28
CA ALA A 396 -17.29 0.84 22.06
C ALA A 396 -17.93 1.94 21.22
N GLY A 397 -17.51 3.20 21.35
CA GLY A 397 -17.95 4.31 20.51
C GLY A 397 -17.40 4.19 19.08
N LEU A 398 -16.16 3.76 18.91
CA LEU A 398 -15.57 3.44 17.60
C LEU A 398 -16.20 2.19 16.99
N LEU A 399 -16.54 1.18 17.79
CA LEU A 399 -17.29 0.00 17.37
C LEU A 399 -18.74 0.33 17.06
N LEU A 400 -19.40 1.21 17.82
CA LEU A 400 -20.76 1.67 17.53
C LEU A 400 -20.77 2.54 16.30
N LEU A 401 -19.81 3.46 16.11
CA LEU A 401 -19.68 4.22 14.86
C LEU A 401 -19.40 3.27 13.68
N ALA A 402 -18.54 2.27 13.87
CA ALA A 402 -18.30 1.24 12.87
C ALA A 402 -19.57 0.43 12.58
N VAL A 403 -20.31 -0.03 13.59
CA VAL A 403 -21.53 -0.87 13.48
C VAL A 403 -22.75 -0.06 13.02
N GLN A 404 -22.85 1.21 13.36
CA GLN A 404 -23.95 2.10 12.97
C GLN A 404 -23.78 2.55 11.50
N ASP A 405 -22.54 2.65 10.99
CA ASP A 405 -22.26 2.81 9.55
C ASP A 405 -22.16 1.46 8.80
N LEU A 406 -21.97 0.33 9.50
CA LEU A 406 -22.06 -1.05 9.00
C LEU A 406 -23.47 -1.60 9.25
N HIS A 407 -24.46 -1.18 8.45
CA HIS A 407 -25.56 -2.10 8.13
C HIS A 407 -24.99 -3.25 7.28
N ILE A 408 -24.47 -4.29 7.94
CA ILE A 408 -23.82 -5.46 7.34
C ILE A 408 -24.88 -6.42 6.82
N GLU A 409 -25.05 -6.48 5.50
CA GLU A 409 -25.46 -7.73 4.86
C GLU A 409 -24.26 -8.56 4.40
N ILE A 410 -23.05 -8.00 4.21
CA ILE A 410 -21.96 -8.79 3.60
C ILE A 410 -20.59 -8.31 4.11
N MET A 411 -20.15 -8.76 5.29
CA MET A 411 -18.71 -8.95 5.51
C MET A 411 -18.37 -10.35 5.05
N SER A 412 -17.43 -10.49 4.11
CA SER A 412 -17.00 -11.81 3.65
C SER A 412 -16.51 -12.64 4.84
N PRO A 413 -16.86 -13.94 4.91
CA PRO A 413 -16.45 -14.82 6.01
C PRO A 413 -14.93 -14.80 6.26
N LEU A 414 -14.14 -14.50 5.22
CA LEU A 414 -12.69 -14.43 5.26
C LEU A 414 -12.17 -13.26 6.12
N GLY A 415 -12.81 -12.09 6.06
CA GLY A 415 -12.43 -10.92 6.87
C GLY A 415 -12.69 -11.16 8.36
N VAL A 416 -13.83 -11.78 8.68
CA VAL A 416 -14.16 -12.20 10.05
C VAL A 416 -13.20 -13.27 10.56
N ALA A 417 -12.84 -14.24 9.72
CA ALA A 417 -11.88 -15.29 10.05
C ALA A 417 -10.47 -14.73 10.32
N MET A 418 -9.97 -13.81 9.48
CA MET A 418 -8.67 -13.16 9.71
C MET A 418 -8.65 -12.32 11.00
N GLY A 419 -9.72 -11.56 11.27
CA GLY A 419 -9.88 -10.81 12.51
C GLY A 419 -9.89 -11.73 13.75
N LEU A 420 -10.59 -12.87 13.66
CA LEU A 420 -10.60 -13.89 14.71
C LEU A 420 -9.25 -14.55 14.92
N VAL A 421 -8.51 -14.90 13.87
CA VAL A 421 -7.16 -15.49 13.97
C VAL A 421 -6.18 -14.51 14.62
N LEU A 422 -6.24 -13.23 14.24
CA LEU A 422 -5.44 -12.18 14.88
C LEU A 422 -5.78 -12.04 16.36
N LEU A 423 -7.07 -11.97 16.70
CA LEU A 423 -7.54 -11.93 18.08
C LEU A 423 -7.08 -13.16 18.87
N LEU A 424 -7.17 -14.37 18.29
CA LEU A 424 -6.75 -15.61 18.91
C LEU A 424 -5.24 -15.62 19.15
N GLY A 425 -4.44 -15.22 18.17
CA GLY A 425 -2.97 -15.12 18.29
C GLY A 425 -2.55 -14.11 19.37
N LEU A 426 -3.29 -13.02 19.49
CA LEU A 426 -3.11 -12.00 20.53
C LEU A 426 -3.47 -12.51 21.93
N LEU A 427 -4.58 -13.25 22.06
CA LEU A 427 -4.97 -13.92 23.30
C LEU A 427 -3.96 -15.01 23.68
N LEU A 428 -3.45 -15.79 22.72
CA LEU A 428 -2.42 -16.81 22.92
C LEU A 428 -1.09 -16.20 23.34
N PHE A 429 -0.69 -15.07 22.73
CA PHE A 429 0.50 -14.34 23.14
C PHE A 429 0.37 -13.79 24.56
N ALA A 430 -0.76 -13.12 24.88
CA ALA A 430 -1.04 -12.66 26.23
C ALA A 430 -1.03 -13.82 27.24
N TRP A 431 -1.66 -14.94 26.90
CA TRP A 431 -1.69 -16.17 27.71
C TRP A 431 -0.29 -16.76 27.92
N MET A 432 0.54 -16.83 26.88
CA MET A 432 1.94 -17.29 26.99
C MET A 432 2.77 -16.36 27.88
N THR A 433 2.56 -15.04 27.83
CA THR A 433 3.24 -14.12 28.76
C THR A 433 2.78 -14.28 30.21
N THR A 434 1.54 -14.71 30.44
CA THR A 434 1.04 -15.05 31.79
C THR A 434 1.47 -16.44 32.27
N LEU A 435 1.64 -17.40 31.35
CA LEU A 435 2.07 -18.77 31.64
C LEU A 435 3.58 -18.93 31.79
N GLN A 436 4.38 -17.99 31.27
CA GLN A 436 5.75 -17.79 31.75
C GLN A 436 5.72 -17.21 33.18
N GLY A 437 4.97 -17.86 34.07
CA GLY A 437 5.17 -17.76 35.50
C GLY A 437 6.66 -17.90 35.72
N THR A 438 7.25 -16.88 36.35
CA THR A 438 8.67 -16.80 36.66
C THR A 438 9.15 -18.19 37.04
N PRO A 439 9.93 -18.89 36.18
CA PRO A 439 10.37 -20.25 36.48
C PRO A 439 10.97 -20.17 37.87
N SER A 440 10.42 -20.95 38.80
CA SER A 440 10.85 -20.98 40.19
C SER A 440 12.35 -21.14 40.16
N ARG A 441 13.04 -20.02 40.38
CA ARG A 441 14.48 -19.92 40.21
C ARG A 441 15.03 -21.02 41.12
N PRO A 442 15.84 -21.98 40.63
CA PRO A 442 16.49 -22.93 41.51
C PRO A 442 17.12 -22.11 42.64
N PRO A 443 16.92 -22.49 43.92
CA PRO A 443 17.22 -21.65 45.06
C PRO A 443 18.61 -21.08 44.87
N THR A 444 18.65 -19.80 44.51
CA THR A 444 19.90 -19.11 44.31
C THR A 444 20.54 -19.15 45.69
N PRO A 445 21.79 -19.66 45.83
CA PRO A 445 22.46 -19.73 47.12
C PRO A 445 22.23 -18.39 47.82
N ALA A 446 21.72 -18.45 49.06
CA ALA A 446 21.11 -17.34 49.77
C ALA A 446 21.83 -16.04 49.38
N PRO A 447 21.15 -15.08 48.71
CA PRO A 447 21.81 -13.92 48.14
C PRO A 447 22.64 -13.30 49.25
N GLN A 448 23.96 -13.32 49.07
CA GLN A 448 24.85 -12.54 49.92
C GLN A 448 24.24 -11.15 49.92
N GLN A 449 23.82 -10.68 51.11
CA GLN A 449 23.17 -9.38 51.25
C GLN A 449 23.96 -8.39 50.40
N PRO A 450 23.32 -7.75 49.41
CA PRO A 450 24.01 -6.85 48.51
C PRO A 450 24.79 -5.87 49.38
N ALA A 451 26.11 -5.82 49.16
CA ALA A 451 26.95 -4.92 49.92
C ALA A 451 26.30 -3.52 49.86
N PRO A 452 26.18 -2.82 51.01
CA PRO A 452 25.52 -1.52 51.03
C PRO A 452 26.09 -0.65 49.92
N LEU A 453 25.22 -0.02 49.12
CA LEU A 453 25.67 0.83 48.03
C LEU A 453 26.67 1.86 48.61
N PRO A 454 27.88 1.97 48.03
CA PRO A 454 28.80 3.02 48.43
C PRO A 454 28.11 4.37 48.26
N ASP A 455 28.41 5.31 49.17
CA ASP A 455 28.02 6.70 49.00
C ASP A 455 28.50 7.20 47.63
N LEU A 456 27.58 7.71 46.80
CA LEU A 456 27.88 8.13 45.44
C LEU A 456 28.78 9.38 45.41
N ASP A 457 28.83 10.10 46.53
CA ASP A 457 29.66 11.28 46.71
C ASP A 457 31.02 10.95 47.34
N ASP A 458 31.36 9.66 47.49
CA ASP A 458 32.67 9.24 48.00
C ASP A 458 33.79 9.68 47.02
N PRO A 459 34.74 10.52 47.47
CA PRO A 459 35.82 11.05 46.62
C PRO A 459 36.78 9.97 46.10
N ASN A 460 36.75 8.76 46.67
CA ASN A 460 37.55 7.62 46.22
C ASN A 460 36.93 6.89 45.00
N ILE A 461 35.75 7.31 44.53
CA ILE A 461 35.14 6.75 43.33
C ILE A 461 35.70 7.46 42.10
N ALA A 462 36.46 6.72 41.29
CA ALA A 462 36.86 7.19 39.98
C ALA A 462 35.67 7.11 39.02
N TRP A 463 35.10 8.27 38.66
CA TRP A 463 33.95 8.37 37.76
C TRP A 463 34.38 8.52 36.31
N ILE A 464 33.98 7.57 35.46
CA ILE A 464 34.08 7.64 34.01
C ILE A 464 32.77 8.21 33.46
N GLN A 465 32.83 9.40 32.88
CA GLN A 465 31.65 10.07 32.33
C GLN A 465 31.47 9.74 30.85
N THR A 466 30.22 9.80 30.38
CA THR A 466 29.93 9.84 28.95
C THR A 466 30.50 11.10 28.34
N ASN A 467 30.96 11.04 27.08
CA ASN A 467 31.41 12.25 26.38
C ASN A 467 30.17 13.01 25.87
N PRO A 468 29.79 14.14 26.50
CA PRO A 468 28.53 14.82 26.16
C PRO A 468 28.55 15.38 24.74
N THR A 469 29.73 15.73 24.23
CA THR A 469 29.91 16.25 22.88
C THR A 469 29.68 15.16 21.83
N VAL A 470 30.26 13.97 22.03
CA VAL A 470 30.06 12.83 21.11
C VAL A 470 28.61 12.36 21.13
N GLN A 471 27.97 12.34 22.30
CA GLN A 471 26.56 11.96 22.40
C GLN A 471 25.66 12.97 21.68
N ARG A 472 25.80 14.27 21.95
CA ARG A 472 25.04 15.32 21.28
C ARG A 472 25.27 15.31 19.77
N LEU A 473 26.51 15.11 19.32
CA LEU A 473 26.84 15.03 17.90
C LEU A 473 26.14 13.83 17.25
N ARG A 474 26.15 12.64 17.88
CA ARG A 474 25.48 11.44 17.35
C ARG A 474 23.97 11.61 17.26
N GLU A 475 23.35 12.15 18.31
CA GLU A 475 21.91 12.41 18.35
C GLU A 475 21.52 13.47 17.30
N THR A 476 22.28 14.56 17.22
CA THR A 476 22.04 15.63 16.24
C THR A 476 22.22 15.13 14.81
N LEU A 477 23.27 14.35 14.52
CA LEU A 477 23.52 13.78 13.19
C LEU A 477 22.41 12.81 12.77
N LEU A 478 21.96 11.93 13.68
CA LEU A 478 20.88 10.98 13.40
C LEU A 478 19.56 11.70 13.13
N VAL A 479 19.18 12.68 13.97
CA VAL A 479 17.98 13.49 13.75
C VAL A 479 18.08 14.30 12.46
N THR A 480 19.24 14.89 12.18
CA THR A 480 19.47 15.67 10.95
C THR A 480 19.36 14.80 9.70
N LEU A 481 19.95 13.59 9.72
CA LEU A 481 19.84 12.63 8.61
C LEU A 481 18.39 12.17 8.39
N LEU A 482 17.64 11.91 9.46
CA LEU A 482 16.24 11.48 9.37
C LEU A 482 15.31 12.62 8.93
N LEU A 483 15.56 13.85 9.39
CA LEU A 483 14.86 15.04 8.91
C LEU A 483 15.21 15.37 7.46
N ALA A 484 16.47 15.20 7.04
CA ALA A 484 16.87 15.35 5.65
C ALA A 484 16.22 14.28 4.77
N ALA A 485 16.18 13.02 5.21
CA ALA A 485 15.48 11.93 4.53
C ALA A 485 13.96 12.19 4.44
N ALA A 486 13.33 12.80 5.45
CA ALA A 486 11.92 13.20 5.38
C ALA A 486 11.69 14.45 4.50
N GLY A 487 12.60 15.42 4.58
CA GLY A 487 12.45 16.74 3.98
C GLY A 487 12.82 16.78 2.49
N LEU A 488 13.81 16.01 2.04
CA LEU A 488 14.23 15.95 0.64
C LEU A 488 13.10 15.51 -0.31
N PRO A 489 12.33 14.44 -0.04
CA PRO A 489 11.19 14.06 -0.87
C PRO A 489 10.05 15.09 -0.82
N TRP A 490 9.81 15.72 0.32
CA TRP A 490 8.82 16.80 0.44
C TRP A 490 9.21 18.04 -0.37
N LEU A 491 10.47 18.48 -0.28
CA LEU A 491 11.03 19.57 -1.08
C LEU A 491 11.02 19.22 -2.57
N TRP A 492 11.35 17.98 -2.93
CA TRP A 492 11.28 17.49 -4.30
C TRP A 492 9.86 17.62 -4.87
N ARG A 493 8.84 17.15 -4.15
CA ARG A 493 7.42 17.32 -4.52
C ARG A 493 7.06 18.80 -4.72
N HIS A 494 7.50 19.67 -3.82
CA HIS A 494 7.13 21.08 -3.85
C HIS A 494 7.80 21.85 -5.00
N PHE A 495 9.06 21.52 -5.34
CA PHE A 495 9.83 22.24 -6.35
C PHE A 495 9.76 21.65 -7.75
N ILE A 496 9.54 20.34 -7.89
CA ILE A 496 9.61 19.66 -9.20
C ILE A 496 8.20 19.35 -9.75
N GLY A 497 7.15 19.44 -8.92
CA GLY A 497 5.76 19.45 -9.39
C GLY A 497 5.20 18.08 -9.81
N ASP A 498 6.04 17.05 -9.87
CA ASP A 498 5.56 15.70 -10.16
C ASP A 498 4.85 15.09 -8.93
N PRO A 499 3.69 14.41 -9.16
CA PRO A 499 3.07 13.59 -8.14
C PRO A 499 4.00 12.41 -7.85
N MET A 500 4.83 12.54 -6.81
CA MET A 500 5.62 11.40 -6.34
C MET A 500 4.67 10.21 -6.03
N PRO A 501 5.05 8.97 -6.41
CA PRO A 501 4.24 7.78 -6.17
C PRO A 501 3.86 7.69 -4.69
N ASP A 502 2.67 7.14 -4.39
CA ASP A 502 2.06 7.05 -3.05
C ASP A 502 3.02 6.50 -1.98
N GLU A 503 4.00 5.70 -2.42
CA GLU A 503 5.15 5.18 -1.69
C GLU A 503 5.94 6.23 -0.90
N THR A 504 5.99 7.47 -1.39
CA THR A 504 6.85 8.53 -0.85
C THR A 504 6.27 9.19 0.40
N ASN A 505 4.94 9.24 0.52
CA ASN A 505 4.27 9.73 1.74
C ASN A 505 4.55 8.81 2.93
N ALA A 506 4.67 7.50 2.67
CA ALA A 506 5.02 6.54 3.70
C ALA A 506 6.49 6.65 4.13
N PHE A 507 7.41 6.89 3.20
CA PHE A 507 8.81 7.20 3.53
C PHE A 507 8.92 8.46 4.42
N LEU A 508 8.10 9.47 4.16
CA LEU A 508 7.99 10.68 4.99
C LEU A 508 7.54 10.37 6.43
N MET A 509 6.48 9.58 6.58
CA MET A 509 5.96 9.17 7.89
C MET A 509 6.93 8.30 8.68
N LEU A 510 7.63 7.38 7.99
CA LEU A 510 8.68 6.53 8.56
C LEU A 510 9.87 7.36 9.05
N SER A 511 10.31 8.31 8.23
CA SER A 511 11.44 9.19 8.53
C SER A 511 11.12 10.14 9.67
N LEU A 512 9.90 10.69 9.72
CA LEU A 512 9.43 11.53 10.83
C LEU A 512 9.33 10.75 12.15
N THR A 513 8.81 9.52 12.10
CA THR A 513 8.72 8.63 13.27
C THR A 513 10.11 8.24 13.77
N GLY A 514 11.03 7.93 12.84
CA GLY A 514 12.44 7.71 13.14
C GLY A 514 13.10 8.93 13.79
N ALA A 515 12.87 10.14 13.26
CA ALA A 515 13.46 11.38 13.76
C ALA A 515 12.98 11.75 15.18
N LEU A 516 11.75 11.35 15.54
CA LEU A 516 11.19 11.57 16.87
C LEU A 516 11.68 10.54 17.90
N MET A 517 12.08 9.34 17.49
CA MET A 517 12.52 8.27 18.40
C MET A 517 13.72 8.68 19.28
N PRO A 518 14.76 9.38 18.79
CA PRO A 518 15.83 9.93 19.60
C PRO A 518 15.39 10.95 20.64
N PHE A 519 14.31 11.71 20.45
CA PHE A 519 13.80 12.63 21.48
C PHE A 519 13.12 11.88 22.63
N PHE A 520 12.45 10.77 22.33
CA PHE A 520 11.86 9.89 23.34
C PHE A 520 12.91 9.02 24.06
N LEU A 521 13.98 8.63 23.37
CA LEU A 521 15.08 7.84 23.91
C LEU A 521 16.22 8.69 24.51
N GLY A 522 16.35 9.95 24.10
CA GLY A 522 17.47 10.85 24.40
C GLY A 522 17.34 11.59 25.73
N ASN A 523 16.21 11.46 26.43
CA ASN A 523 16.08 11.92 27.81
C ASN A 523 16.75 10.95 28.82
N ARG A 524 17.78 10.22 28.37
CA ARG A 524 18.58 9.31 29.19
C ARG A 524 19.51 10.14 30.07
N HIS A 525 19.27 9.99 31.37
CA HIS A 525 19.92 10.70 32.47
C HIS A 525 21.46 10.58 32.44
N ARG A 526 22.17 11.32 33.30
CA ARG A 526 23.63 11.20 33.45
C ARG A 526 24.06 9.72 33.57
N HIS A 527 24.75 9.21 32.56
CA HIS A 527 25.39 7.89 32.58
C HIS A 527 26.85 8.05 33.00
N ARG A 528 27.23 7.45 34.13
CA ARG A 528 28.62 7.39 34.60
C ARG A 528 28.94 6.04 35.22
N ILE A 529 30.16 5.57 35.00
CA ILE A 529 30.69 4.33 35.60
C ILE A 529 31.63 4.72 36.73
N GLY A 530 31.31 4.33 37.96
CA GLY A 530 32.14 4.57 39.13
C GLY A 530 33.01 3.36 39.43
N ILE A 531 34.25 3.56 39.85
CA ILE A 531 35.16 2.47 40.22
C ILE A 531 35.72 2.74 41.62
N LYS A 532 35.45 1.85 42.57
CA LYS A 532 35.94 1.92 43.96
C LYS A 532 36.56 0.58 44.36
N GLY A 533 37.89 0.50 44.41
CA GLY A 533 38.60 -0.76 44.67
C GLY A 533 38.24 -1.84 43.64
N ASN A 534 37.61 -2.92 44.11
CA ASN A 534 37.11 -4.05 43.29
C ASN A 534 35.60 -3.99 43.03
N THR A 535 34.96 -2.84 43.24
CA THR A 535 33.53 -2.63 42.99
C THR A 535 33.35 -1.66 41.83
N ILE A 536 32.47 -2.02 40.90
CA ILE A 536 32.02 -1.09 39.85
C ILE A 536 30.61 -0.64 40.20
N LEU A 537 30.40 0.66 40.05
CA LEU A 537 29.13 1.32 40.15
C LEU A 537 28.68 1.74 38.76
N LEU A 538 27.40 1.59 38.47
CA LEU A 538 26.77 2.11 37.27
C LEU A 538 25.65 3.05 37.71
N ASP A 539 25.85 4.35 37.48
CA ASP A 539 24.86 5.39 37.75
C ASP A 539 24.27 5.84 36.42
N GLN A 540 22.97 5.59 36.26
CA GLN A 540 22.16 5.99 35.11
C GLN A 540 21.12 7.03 35.54
N GLY A 541 21.53 7.93 36.43
CA GLY A 541 20.77 9.01 37.05
C GLY A 541 19.80 8.52 38.13
N LYS A 542 18.72 7.85 37.71
CA LYS A 542 17.67 7.38 38.63
C LYS A 542 17.84 5.93 39.08
N LYS A 543 18.78 5.22 38.46
CA LYS A 543 19.10 3.82 38.76
C LYS A 543 20.58 3.72 39.01
N ASN A 544 20.92 3.14 40.16
CA ASN A 544 22.29 2.89 40.55
C ASN A 544 22.42 1.40 40.83
N ALA A 545 23.46 0.78 40.30
CA ALA A 545 23.84 -0.58 40.61
C ALA A 545 25.30 -0.60 41.03
N ALA A 546 25.63 -1.40 42.04
CA ALA A 546 27.01 -1.65 42.44
C ALA A 546 27.22 -3.16 42.49
N SER A 547 28.33 -3.64 41.93
CA SER A 547 28.68 -5.05 42.02
C SER A 547 30.19 -5.23 42.13
N PRO A 548 30.66 -6.21 42.92
CA PRO A 548 32.03 -6.66 42.87
C PRO A 548 32.41 -7.08 41.45
N LEU A 549 33.64 -6.81 41.05
CA LEU A 549 34.18 -7.04 39.71
C LEU A 549 33.93 -8.46 39.19
N ARG A 550 34.05 -9.46 40.08
CA ARG A 550 33.82 -10.89 39.79
C ARG A 550 32.36 -11.25 39.48
N GLN A 551 31.41 -10.36 39.75
CA GLN A 551 29.98 -10.56 39.46
C GLN A 551 29.54 -9.81 38.20
N ILE A 552 30.40 -8.95 37.66
CA ILE A 552 30.10 -8.14 36.47
C ILE A 552 30.19 -9.03 35.25
N ARG A 553 29.22 -8.88 34.34
CA ARG A 553 29.24 -9.56 33.06
C ARG A 553 29.75 -8.61 31.98
N PHE A 554 30.67 -9.06 31.13
CA PHE A 554 31.37 -8.25 30.15
C PHE A 554 31.56 -8.99 28.82
N ASN A 555 31.49 -8.30 27.68
CA ASN A 555 31.66 -8.92 26.36
C ASN A 555 32.62 -8.19 25.40
N GLY A 556 33.50 -7.32 25.91
CA GLY A 556 34.35 -6.46 25.08
C GLY A 556 33.78 -5.07 24.81
N SER A 557 32.48 -4.98 24.52
CA SER A 557 31.82 -3.73 24.10
C SER A 557 30.80 -3.18 25.11
N SER A 558 30.41 -3.99 26.09
CA SER A 558 29.38 -3.65 27.08
C SER A 558 29.62 -4.36 28.41
N ILE A 559 29.14 -3.74 29.48
CA ILE A 559 29.16 -4.31 30.83
C ILE A 559 27.74 -4.34 31.41
N GLN A 560 27.50 -5.33 32.26
CA GLN A 560 26.32 -5.40 33.11
C GLN A 560 26.73 -5.46 34.58
N VAL A 561 26.23 -4.49 35.35
CA VAL A 561 26.40 -4.37 36.80
C VAL A 561 25.03 -4.64 37.42
N ASP A 562 24.89 -5.77 38.11
CA ASP A 562 23.60 -6.30 38.59
C ASP A 562 22.53 -6.36 37.48
N ASN A 563 21.51 -5.50 37.55
CA ASN A 563 20.40 -5.42 36.59
C ASN A 563 20.55 -4.27 35.58
N LEU A 564 21.63 -3.51 35.65
CA LEU A 564 21.90 -2.39 34.75
C LEU A 564 22.95 -2.76 33.71
N HIS A 565 22.71 -2.33 32.48
CA HIS A 565 23.59 -2.58 31.34
C HIS A 565 24.00 -1.25 30.70
N THR A 566 25.25 -1.17 30.24
CA THR A 566 25.75 -0.03 29.47
C THR A 566 26.76 -0.46 28.40
N GLN A 567 26.71 0.21 27.25
CA GLN A 567 27.74 0.06 26.21
C GLN A 567 28.95 0.92 26.53
N LEU A 568 30.15 0.35 26.47
CA LEU A 568 31.40 1.05 26.80
C LEU A 568 31.77 2.12 25.77
N GLY A 569 31.33 1.96 24.51
CA GLY A 569 31.57 2.95 23.45
C GLY A 569 30.87 4.31 23.65
N GLN A 570 30.03 4.45 24.69
CA GLN A 570 29.40 5.72 25.06
C GLN A 570 30.29 6.59 25.98
N TYR A 571 31.35 6.01 26.53
CA TYR A 571 32.26 6.65 27.48
C TYR A 571 33.57 7.03 26.80
N ASN A 572 34.35 7.91 27.45
CA ASN A 572 35.67 8.26 26.95
C ASN A 572 36.58 7.01 26.90
N ALA A 573 37.06 6.66 25.71
CA ALA A 573 37.90 5.49 25.50
C ALA A 573 39.18 5.53 26.35
N HIS A 574 39.79 6.71 26.52
CA HIS A 574 40.99 6.87 27.35
C HIS A 574 40.72 6.52 28.82
N ASP A 575 39.60 6.98 29.37
CA ASP A 575 39.23 6.73 30.76
C ASP A 575 38.83 5.26 30.98
N ILE A 576 38.15 4.66 30.01
CA ILE A 576 37.84 3.22 30.00
C ILE A 576 39.13 2.41 30.01
N ASP A 577 40.08 2.72 29.13
CA ASP A 577 41.33 1.97 29.00
C ASP A 577 42.24 2.15 30.22
N ARG A 578 42.23 3.34 30.82
CA ARG A 578 43.03 3.65 32.01
C ARG A 578 42.45 3.05 33.29
N HIS A 579 41.15 3.15 33.51
CA HIS A 579 40.55 2.86 34.81
C HIS A 579 39.76 1.54 34.84
N LEU A 580 39.06 1.20 33.75
CA LEU A 580 38.12 0.09 33.71
C LEU A 580 38.72 -1.18 33.08
N ARG A 581 39.33 -1.07 31.90
CA ARG A 581 39.79 -2.20 31.09
C ARG A 581 40.78 -3.13 31.81
N PRO A 582 41.78 -2.63 32.57
CA PRO A 582 42.71 -3.49 33.29
C PRO A 582 41.99 -4.36 34.35
N LYS A 583 40.90 -3.82 34.91
CA LYS A 583 40.08 -4.48 35.94
C LYS A 583 39.09 -5.48 35.34
N LEU A 584 38.59 -5.27 34.12
CA LEU A 584 37.64 -6.19 33.49
C LEU A 584 38.18 -7.60 33.23
N SER A 585 39.50 -7.81 33.36
CA SER A 585 40.12 -9.15 33.34
C SER A 585 39.61 -10.09 34.43
N LEU A 586 39.07 -9.56 35.56
CA LEU A 586 38.46 -10.39 36.62
C LEU A 586 36.93 -10.48 36.53
N ALA A 587 36.32 -9.87 35.51
CA ALA A 587 34.88 -9.94 35.27
C ALA A 587 34.51 -11.25 34.53
N ILE A 588 33.24 -11.63 34.59
CA ILE A 588 32.71 -12.79 33.89
C ILE A 588 32.53 -12.41 32.43
N TRP A 589 33.33 -13.02 31.55
CA TRP A 589 33.09 -12.87 30.12
C TRP A 589 31.80 -13.60 29.73
N VAL A 590 30.94 -12.92 28.99
CA VAL A 590 29.70 -13.49 28.44
C VAL A 590 29.59 -13.15 26.95
N PRO A 591 29.01 -14.05 26.13
CA PRO A 591 28.81 -13.77 24.71
C PRO A 591 27.79 -12.65 24.50
N TYR A 592 27.93 -11.92 23.39
CA TYR A 592 27.11 -10.75 23.07
C TYR A 592 25.59 -10.99 23.17
N TRP A 593 25.11 -12.14 22.69
CA TRP A 593 23.69 -12.48 22.69
C TRP A 593 23.08 -12.64 24.09
N GLU A 594 23.86 -12.98 25.12
CA GLU A 594 23.36 -13.05 26.51
C GLU A 594 23.06 -11.68 27.09
N LEU A 595 23.95 -10.71 26.86
CA LEU A 595 23.72 -9.31 27.23
C LEU A 595 22.60 -8.70 26.39
N GLN A 596 22.51 -9.08 25.12
CA GLN A 596 21.46 -8.60 24.22
C GLN A 596 20.07 -9.11 24.63
N LYS A 597 19.92 -10.34 25.12
CA LYS A 597 18.64 -10.85 25.68
C LYS A 597 18.13 -9.98 26.82
N LEU A 598 19.03 -9.52 27.68
CA LEU A 598 18.70 -8.65 28.80
C LEU A 598 18.34 -7.24 28.34
N TRP A 599 19.05 -6.72 27.34
CA TRP A 599 18.72 -5.45 26.70
C TRP A 599 17.36 -5.51 25.99
N TRP A 600 17.06 -6.57 25.22
CA TRP A 600 15.75 -6.81 24.61
C TRP A 600 14.64 -6.94 25.66
N ARG A 601 14.91 -7.53 26.82
CA ARG A 601 13.94 -7.56 27.91
C ARG A 601 13.58 -6.17 28.44
N ASP A 602 14.52 -5.24 28.41
CA ASP A 602 14.34 -3.90 28.97
C ASP A 602 13.90 -2.85 27.93
N GLU A 603 14.33 -2.96 26.68
CA GLU A 603 14.10 -1.99 25.60
C GLU A 603 13.34 -2.58 24.39
N GLY A 604 13.24 -3.90 24.30
CA GLY A 604 12.71 -4.60 23.13
C GLY A 604 11.25 -4.29 22.81
N LEU A 605 10.42 -3.98 23.82
CA LEU A 605 9.03 -3.57 23.59
C LEU A 605 8.96 -2.33 22.68
N TRP A 606 9.80 -1.33 22.91
CA TRP A 606 9.79 -0.09 22.12
C TRP A 606 10.31 -0.29 20.70
N LEU A 607 11.32 -1.15 20.53
CA LEU A 607 11.83 -1.52 19.20
C LEU A 607 10.80 -2.32 18.41
N THR A 608 10.11 -3.26 19.05
CA THR A 608 9.02 -4.02 18.41
C THR A 608 7.88 -3.09 18.00
N VAL A 609 7.48 -2.15 18.87
CA VAL A 609 6.47 -1.14 18.50
C VAL A 609 6.93 -0.28 17.32
N GLY A 610 8.19 0.19 17.34
CA GLY A 610 8.76 0.95 16.22
C GLY A 610 8.79 0.15 14.91
N LEU A 611 9.23 -1.11 14.95
CA LEU A 611 9.29 -1.99 13.79
C LEU A 611 7.89 -2.29 13.24
N ILE A 612 6.89 -2.49 14.11
CA ILE A 612 5.51 -2.74 13.69
C ILE A 612 4.91 -1.51 13.03
N VAL A 613 5.17 -0.30 13.55
CA VAL A 613 4.78 0.95 12.87
C VAL A 613 5.44 1.03 11.50
N VAL A 614 6.71 0.60 11.39
CA VAL A 614 7.43 0.58 10.10
C VAL A 614 6.80 -0.40 9.10
N VAL A 615 6.51 -1.62 9.54
CA VAL A 615 5.91 -2.68 8.70
C VAL A 615 4.48 -2.31 8.29
N ILE A 616 3.67 -1.74 9.19
CA ILE A 616 2.30 -1.29 8.85
C ILE A 616 2.33 -0.16 7.82
N ALA A 617 3.26 0.79 7.96
CA ALA A 617 3.47 1.82 6.94
C ALA A 617 3.91 1.20 5.60
N GLY A 618 4.79 0.20 5.64
CA GLY A 618 5.27 -0.55 4.47
C GLY A 618 4.22 -1.45 3.78
N ILE A 619 3.20 -1.93 4.50
CA ILE A 619 2.10 -2.73 3.92
C ILE A 619 1.07 -1.84 3.23
N LYS A 620 0.89 -0.57 3.66
CA LYS A 620 0.08 0.40 2.92
C LYS A 620 0.71 0.85 1.59
N LEU A 621 1.99 0.57 1.42
CA LEU A 621 2.84 0.88 0.29
C LEU A 621 2.69 -0.15 -0.85
N ILE A 622 2.16 -1.35 -0.55
CA ILE A 622 1.88 -2.46 -1.48
C ILE A 622 0.37 -2.53 -1.68
#